data_AF-A0A015J5P2-F1
#
_entry.id   AF-A0A015J5P2-F1
#
_cell.length_a   1.000
_cell.length_b   1.000
_cell.length_c   1.000
_cell.angle_alpha   90.00
_cell.angle_beta   90.00
_cell.angle_gamma   90.00
#
_symmetry.space_group_name_H-M   'P 1'
#
loop_
_entity.id
_entity.type
_entity.pdbx_description
1 polymer ?
#
loop_
_entity_poly.entity_id
_entity_poly.type
_entity_poly.pdbx_seq_one_letter_code
_entity_poly.pdbx_strand_id
1 'polypeptide(L)'
;MSDIYDELEEIKRRHEIEKHNELKEEYQVDPSCLKCYNINEIEIGDWFKRFWKIFQKVILEAMSYNRNTYTKLMEYIVLTRKDGEENYPSSKKKRNKEFEKIRKEGEKLLDIVVRSIRYRNKSDYRKVGIISVIKVISEHYILSEDNEFILDDQTEENLLGNKELLTYRYIIEDDELDIRFARFEKWLEEIESVTIKNKGYGIMRNLKKYYI
;
A
#
# COMPACT_ATOMS: atom_id res chain seq x y z
N MET A 1 6.20 15.08 -2.33
CA MET A 1 7.17 14.70 -1.27
C MET A 1 7.21 13.18 -1.18
N SER A 2 8.15 12.53 -1.86
CA SER A 2 8.47 11.13 -1.61
C SER A 2 9.60 11.05 -0.60
N ASP A 3 9.37 10.33 0.50
CA ASP A 3 10.33 10.07 1.58
C ASP A 3 11.23 8.84 1.31
N ILE A 4 11.05 8.19 0.16
CA ILE A 4 11.84 7.01 -0.24
C ILE A 4 12.69 7.24 -1.49
N TYR A 5 12.43 8.28 -2.27
CA TYR A 5 13.05 8.44 -3.60
C TYR A 5 14.57 8.50 -3.55
N ASP A 6 15.13 9.34 -2.65
CA ASP A 6 16.58 9.55 -2.55
C ASP A 6 17.30 8.26 -2.08
N GLU A 7 16.67 7.48 -1.19
CA GLU A 7 17.16 6.16 -0.74
C GLU A 7 17.17 5.15 -1.90
N LEU A 8 16.08 5.10 -2.68
CA LEU A 8 15.94 4.18 -3.82
C LEU A 8 16.97 4.48 -4.92
N GLU A 9 17.23 5.75 -5.20
CA GLU A 9 18.21 6.11 -6.24
C GLU A 9 19.63 5.71 -5.84
N GLU A 10 20.00 5.82 -4.56
CA GLU A 10 21.30 5.34 -4.07
C GLU A 10 21.39 3.81 -4.09
N ILE A 11 20.32 3.10 -3.70
CA ILE A 11 20.25 1.63 -3.79
C ILE A 11 20.46 1.18 -5.23
N LYS A 12 19.74 1.78 -6.18
CA LYS A 12 19.83 1.51 -7.61
C LYS A 12 21.23 1.78 -8.15
N ARG A 13 21.84 2.92 -7.79
CA ARG A 13 23.20 3.27 -8.22
C ARG A 13 24.21 2.22 -7.77
N ARG A 14 24.18 1.85 -6.48
CA ARG A 14 25.09 0.83 -5.93
C ARG A 14 24.86 -0.53 -6.56
N HIS A 15 23.60 -0.96 -6.72
CA HIS A 15 23.27 -2.23 -7.36
C HIS A 15 23.80 -2.32 -8.78
N GLU A 16 23.63 -1.27 -9.61
CA GLU A 16 24.12 -1.27 -10.98
C GLU A 16 25.65 -1.41 -11.03
N ILE A 17 26.37 -0.70 -10.17
CA ILE A 17 27.83 -0.79 -10.09
C ILE A 17 28.26 -2.17 -9.61
N GLU A 18 27.81 -2.59 -8.43
CA GLU A 18 28.30 -3.78 -7.74
C GLU A 18 27.88 -5.06 -8.46
N LYS A 19 26.61 -5.17 -8.86
CA LYS A 19 26.08 -6.38 -9.48
C LYS A 19 26.34 -6.46 -10.98
N HIS A 20 26.14 -5.38 -11.71
CA HIS A 20 26.11 -5.43 -13.17
C HIS A 20 27.44 -5.01 -13.83
N ASN A 21 28.18 -4.07 -13.22
CA ASN A 21 29.45 -3.61 -13.77
C ASN A 21 30.65 -4.36 -13.18
N GLU A 22 30.70 -4.50 -11.85
CA GLU A 22 31.82 -5.12 -11.13
C GLU A 22 31.64 -6.62 -10.89
N LEU A 23 30.42 -7.15 -11.06
CA LEU A 23 30.08 -8.57 -10.88
C LEU A 23 30.49 -9.12 -9.49
N LYS A 24 30.32 -8.31 -8.44
CA LYS A 24 30.61 -8.72 -7.06
C LYS A 24 29.70 -9.87 -6.62
N GLU A 25 30.23 -10.79 -5.81
CA GLU A 25 29.45 -11.86 -5.20
C GLU A 25 28.47 -11.31 -4.15
N GLU A 26 28.92 -10.35 -3.33
CA GLU A 26 28.09 -9.60 -2.38
C GLU A 26 27.81 -8.20 -2.92
N TYR A 27 26.53 -7.84 -3.02
CA TYR A 27 26.08 -6.57 -3.58
C TYR A 27 24.80 -6.07 -2.92
N GLN A 28 24.61 -4.75 -2.94
CA GLN A 28 23.35 -4.11 -2.58
C GLN A 28 22.25 -4.55 -3.53
N VAL A 29 21.17 -5.13 -3.01
CA VAL A 29 20.00 -5.54 -3.82
C VAL A 29 19.10 -4.34 -4.13
N ASP A 30 18.76 -4.15 -5.41
CA ASP A 30 17.74 -3.21 -5.88
C ASP A 30 16.49 -3.98 -6.34
N PRO A 31 15.37 -3.90 -5.60
CA PRO A 31 14.13 -4.60 -5.96
C PRO A 31 13.49 -4.06 -7.25
N SER A 32 13.90 -2.88 -7.75
CA SER A 32 13.40 -2.25 -8.98
C SER A 32 14.21 -2.60 -10.24
N CYS A 33 15.26 -3.41 -10.11
CA CYS A 33 16.16 -3.71 -11.23
C CYS A 33 15.47 -4.54 -12.33
N LEU A 34 15.32 -3.94 -13.52
CA LEU A 34 14.66 -4.59 -14.67
C LEU A 34 15.48 -5.75 -15.26
N LYS A 35 16.81 -5.74 -15.10
CA LYS A 35 17.68 -6.83 -15.54
C LYS A 35 17.51 -8.06 -14.66
N CYS A 36 17.37 -7.86 -13.34
CA CYS A 36 17.24 -8.94 -12.37
C CYS A 36 15.83 -9.51 -12.27
N TYR A 37 14.82 -8.67 -12.53
CA TYR A 37 13.40 -9.02 -12.36
C TYR A 37 12.63 -8.78 -13.66
N ASN A 38 13.12 -9.38 -14.75
CA ASN A 38 12.55 -9.17 -16.08
C ASN A 38 11.11 -9.70 -16.17
N ILE A 39 10.23 -8.90 -16.77
CA ILE A 39 8.82 -9.27 -17.02
C ILE A 39 8.65 -10.24 -18.18
N ASN A 40 9.63 -10.34 -19.09
CA ASN A 40 9.58 -11.24 -20.24
C ASN A 40 9.56 -12.73 -19.84
N GLU A 41 9.87 -13.03 -18.57
CA GLU A 41 9.82 -14.38 -18.01
C GLU A 41 8.43 -14.79 -17.52
N ILE A 42 7.45 -13.87 -17.53
CA ILE A 42 6.10 -14.11 -17.01
C ILE A 42 5.03 -13.58 -17.95
N GLU A 43 3.85 -14.19 -17.90
CA GLU A 43 2.66 -13.65 -18.53
C GLU A 43 2.02 -12.59 -17.62
N ILE A 44 1.87 -11.38 -18.14
CA ILE A 44 1.22 -10.28 -17.42
C ILE A 44 -0.28 -10.33 -17.69
N GLY A 45 -1.05 -10.72 -16.67
CA GLY A 45 -2.50 -10.75 -16.73
C GLY A 45 -3.12 -9.36 -16.95
N ASP A 46 -4.27 -9.33 -17.63
CA ASP A 46 -4.98 -8.08 -17.96
C ASP A 46 -5.40 -7.28 -16.74
N TRP A 47 -5.69 -7.97 -15.63
CA TRP A 47 -5.96 -7.36 -14.34
C TRP A 47 -4.85 -6.39 -13.93
N PHE A 48 -3.59 -6.78 -14.09
CA PHE A 48 -2.45 -5.95 -13.71
C PHE A 48 -2.26 -4.78 -14.68
N LYS A 49 -2.54 -4.98 -15.98
CA LYS A 49 -2.49 -3.88 -16.96
C LYS A 49 -3.52 -2.80 -16.60
N ARG A 50 -4.72 -3.20 -16.14
CA ARG A 50 -5.74 -2.27 -15.62
C ARG A 50 -5.27 -1.57 -14.34
N PHE A 51 -4.73 -2.32 -13.38
CA PHE A 51 -4.11 -1.76 -12.17
C PHE A 51 -3.12 -0.65 -12.55
N TRP A 52 -2.16 -1.00 -13.40
CA TRP A 52 -1.05 -0.13 -13.76
C TRP A 52 -1.53 1.14 -14.46
N LYS A 53 -2.51 1.02 -15.36
CA LYS A 53 -3.13 2.16 -16.04
C LYS A 53 -3.75 3.15 -15.06
N ILE A 54 -4.48 2.68 -14.06
CA ILE A 54 -5.11 3.54 -13.04
C ILE A 54 -4.06 4.11 -12.10
N PHE A 55 -3.17 3.27 -11.61
CA PHE A 55 -2.08 3.66 -10.72
C PHE A 55 -1.23 4.78 -11.33
N GLN A 56 -0.85 4.65 -12.61
CA GLN A 56 -0.03 5.63 -13.32
C GLN A 56 -0.77 6.96 -13.59
N LYS A 57 -2.12 6.99 -13.59
CA LYS A 57 -2.89 8.24 -13.64
C LYS A 57 -2.85 9.02 -12.33
N VAL A 58 -2.71 8.32 -11.20
CA VAL A 58 -2.65 8.93 -9.86
C VAL A 58 -1.19 9.25 -9.48
N ILE A 59 -0.28 8.31 -9.70
CA ILE A 59 1.15 8.42 -9.43
C ILE A 59 1.87 8.64 -10.77
N LEU A 60 1.82 9.87 -11.27
CA LEU A 60 2.34 10.24 -12.59
C LEU A 60 3.84 9.95 -12.76
N GLU A 61 4.59 9.89 -11.65
CA GLU A 61 6.03 9.62 -11.66
C GLU A 61 6.35 8.13 -11.82
N ALA A 62 5.38 7.23 -11.65
CA ALA A 62 5.57 5.80 -11.85
C ALA A 62 5.85 5.51 -13.34
N MET A 63 7.07 5.05 -13.64
CA MET A 63 7.52 4.82 -15.02
C MET A 63 7.30 3.39 -15.48
N SER A 64 7.73 2.43 -14.67
CA SER A 64 7.71 1.03 -15.04
C SER A 64 7.63 0.14 -13.81
N TYR A 65 7.11 -1.06 -14.02
CA TYR A 65 7.09 -2.15 -13.07
C TYR A 65 8.04 -3.27 -13.52
N ASN A 66 8.27 -4.22 -12.62
CA ASN A 66 9.05 -5.41 -12.91
C ASN A 66 8.34 -6.67 -12.38
N ARG A 67 8.99 -7.83 -12.47
CA ARG A 67 8.41 -9.09 -11.99
C ARG A 67 8.07 -9.04 -10.49
N ASN A 68 8.89 -8.39 -9.65
CA ASN A 68 8.57 -8.25 -8.22
C ASN A 68 7.29 -7.44 -8.00
N THR A 69 7.12 -6.34 -8.73
CA THR A 69 5.91 -5.52 -8.62
C THR A 69 4.66 -6.35 -8.90
N TYR A 70 4.67 -7.11 -10.00
CA TYR A 70 3.56 -7.97 -10.42
C TYR A 70 3.26 -9.05 -9.38
N THR A 71 4.27 -9.86 -9.03
CA THR A 71 4.10 -11.02 -8.16
C THR A 71 3.71 -10.61 -6.74
N LYS A 72 4.34 -9.56 -6.18
CA LYS A 72 4.03 -9.12 -4.82
C LYS A 72 2.69 -8.41 -4.70
N LEU A 73 2.25 -7.72 -5.75
CA LEU A 73 0.90 -7.19 -5.78
C LEU A 73 -0.14 -8.32 -5.84
N MET A 74 0.09 -9.35 -6.66
CA MET A 74 -0.80 -10.51 -6.70
C MET A 74 -0.86 -11.22 -5.33
N GLU A 75 0.28 -11.49 -4.70
CA GLU A 75 0.35 -12.06 -3.35
C GLU A 75 -0.42 -11.21 -2.34
N TYR A 76 -0.30 -9.87 -2.42
CA TYR A 76 -1.03 -8.95 -1.57
C TYR A 76 -2.54 -9.07 -1.76
N ILE A 77 -3.02 -9.00 -3.00
CA ILE A 77 -4.45 -9.07 -3.32
C ILE A 77 -5.03 -10.40 -2.82
N VAL A 78 -4.36 -11.52 -3.08
CA VAL A 78 -4.78 -12.85 -2.61
C VAL A 78 -4.82 -12.92 -1.08
N LEU A 79 -3.79 -12.39 -0.41
CA LEU A 79 -3.71 -12.39 1.06
C LEU A 79 -4.83 -11.57 1.71
N THR A 80 -5.19 -10.43 1.12
CA THR A 80 -6.20 -9.51 1.67
C THR A 80 -7.61 -9.75 1.15
N ARG A 81 -7.79 -10.75 0.30
CA ARG A 81 -9.09 -11.13 -0.24
C ARG A 81 -10.01 -11.57 0.90
N LYS A 82 -11.25 -11.05 0.90
CA LYS A 82 -12.33 -11.54 1.75
C LYS A 82 -13.11 -12.58 0.96
N ASP A 83 -12.71 -13.84 1.03
CA ASP A 83 -13.54 -14.93 0.51
C ASP A 83 -14.82 -15.03 1.35
N GLY A 84 -15.97 -15.10 0.69
CA GLY A 84 -17.29 -15.17 1.36
C GLY A 84 -17.47 -16.41 2.24
N GLU A 85 -16.57 -17.39 2.16
CA GLU A 85 -16.48 -18.57 3.01
C GLU A 85 -15.22 -18.57 3.91
N GLU A 86 -14.88 -17.44 4.53
CA GLU A 86 -13.98 -17.51 5.68
C GLU A 86 -14.63 -18.38 6.77
N ASN A 87 -14.00 -19.52 7.08
CA ASN A 87 -14.30 -20.33 8.25
C ASN A 87 -14.15 -19.45 9.51
N TYR A 88 -15.25 -18.80 9.87
CA TYR A 88 -15.29 -17.72 10.83
C TYR A 88 -14.79 -18.23 12.20
N PRO A 89 -13.64 -17.74 12.70
CA PRO A 89 -13.14 -18.19 13.99
C PRO A 89 -14.13 -17.76 15.09
N SER A 90 -14.65 -18.74 15.84
CA SER A 90 -15.74 -18.54 16.82
C SER A 90 -15.41 -17.56 17.96
N SER A 91 -14.14 -17.17 18.15
CA SER A 91 -13.71 -16.25 19.22
C SER A 91 -13.11 -14.94 18.69
N LYS A 92 -13.56 -13.81 19.25
CA LYS A 92 -13.09 -12.45 18.94
C LYS A 92 -11.57 -12.26 19.07
N LYS A 93 -10.94 -12.92 20.05
CA LYS A 93 -9.49 -12.84 20.28
C LYS A 93 -8.66 -13.52 19.19
N LYS A 94 -9.13 -14.67 18.66
CA LYS A 94 -8.46 -15.35 17.55
C LYS A 94 -8.57 -14.54 16.27
N ARG A 95 -9.76 -13.99 15.98
CA ARG A 95 -10.00 -13.07 14.85
C ARG A 95 -9.01 -11.90 14.86
N ASN A 96 -8.90 -11.16 15.95
CA ASN A 96 -8.03 -9.98 16.02
C ASN A 96 -6.54 -10.33 15.79
N LYS A 97 -6.07 -11.50 16.25
CA LYS A 97 -4.68 -11.94 16.06
C LYS A 97 -4.39 -12.33 14.60
N GLU A 98 -5.36 -12.94 13.94
CA GLU A 98 -5.28 -13.34 12.54
C GLU A 98 -5.31 -12.12 11.61
N PHE A 99 -6.24 -11.18 11.83
CA PHE A 99 -6.27 -9.90 11.12
C PHE A 99 -4.96 -9.13 11.27
N GLU A 100 -4.40 -9.05 12.48
CA GLU A 100 -3.13 -8.36 12.70
C GLU A 100 -1.96 -9.05 11.96
N LYS A 101 -2.00 -10.37 11.82
CA LYS A 101 -0.99 -11.11 11.06
C LYS A 101 -1.12 -10.84 9.56
N ILE A 102 -2.33 -10.89 9.02
CA ILE A 102 -2.63 -10.58 7.62
C ILE A 102 -2.20 -9.14 7.30
N ARG A 103 -2.54 -8.19 8.18
CA ARG A 103 -2.16 -6.77 8.05
C ARG A 103 -0.64 -6.59 7.98
N LYS A 104 0.10 -7.15 8.93
CA LYS A 104 1.57 -7.07 8.96
C LYS A 104 2.22 -7.69 7.73
N GLU A 105 1.68 -8.81 7.26
CA GLU A 105 2.22 -9.46 6.06
C GLU A 105 1.89 -8.66 4.80
N GLY A 106 0.67 -8.13 4.71
CA GLY A 106 0.24 -7.24 3.64
C GLY A 106 1.09 -5.96 3.57
N GLU A 107 1.40 -5.35 4.71
CA GLU A 107 2.28 -4.17 4.78
C GLU A 107 3.69 -4.46 4.24
N LYS A 108 4.26 -5.64 4.49
CA LYS A 108 5.56 -6.05 3.91
C LYS A 108 5.48 -6.22 2.40
N LEU A 109 4.41 -6.84 1.90
CA LEU A 109 4.20 -7.02 0.46
C LEU A 109 4.08 -5.65 -0.23
N LEU A 110 3.30 -4.74 0.33
CA LEU A 110 3.15 -3.38 -0.20
C LEU A 110 4.47 -2.59 -0.18
N ASP A 111 5.30 -2.74 0.86
CA ASP A 111 6.65 -2.15 0.88
C ASP A 111 7.49 -2.62 -0.33
N ILE A 112 7.49 -3.92 -0.59
CA ILE A 112 8.22 -4.49 -1.73
C ILE A 112 7.65 -3.97 -3.06
N VAL A 113 6.32 -3.94 -3.21
CA VAL A 113 5.66 -3.41 -4.41
C VAL A 113 6.12 -1.97 -4.66
N VAL A 114 6.02 -1.09 -3.65
CA VAL A 114 6.39 0.32 -3.79
C VAL A 114 7.87 0.50 -4.12
N ARG A 115 8.76 -0.26 -3.49
CA ARG A 115 10.22 -0.22 -3.76
C ARG A 115 10.61 -0.81 -5.11
N SER A 116 9.81 -1.72 -5.66
CA SER A 116 10.07 -2.37 -6.96
C SER A 116 9.65 -1.52 -8.18
N ILE A 117 8.82 -0.50 -7.97
CA ILE A 117 8.42 0.44 -9.03
C ILE A 117 9.58 1.38 -9.34
N ARG A 118 9.82 1.62 -10.63
CA ARG A 118 10.74 2.69 -11.05
C ARG A 118 9.99 4.01 -11.16
N TYR A 119 10.54 5.04 -10.53
CA TYR A 119 10.02 6.40 -10.57
C TYR A 119 10.91 7.27 -11.45
N ARG A 120 10.31 8.17 -12.23
CA ARG A 120 11.02 9.13 -13.08
C ARG A 120 11.77 10.17 -12.24
N ASN A 121 11.09 10.63 -11.21
CA ASN A 121 11.48 11.72 -10.34
C ASN A 121 10.77 11.53 -8.99
N LYS A 122 11.09 12.42 -8.04
CA LYS A 122 10.50 12.43 -6.71
C LYS A 122 8.98 12.65 -6.82
N SER A 123 8.21 11.66 -6.37
CA SER A 123 6.74 11.77 -6.38
C SER A 123 6.22 12.84 -5.42
N ASP A 124 5.07 13.40 -5.76
CA ASP A 124 4.30 14.24 -4.83
C ASP A 124 3.76 13.45 -3.63
N TYR A 125 3.64 12.12 -3.77
CA TYR A 125 3.20 11.22 -2.73
C TYR A 125 4.37 10.71 -1.86
N ARG A 126 4.13 10.66 -0.54
CA ARG A 126 4.97 9.88 0.38
C ARG A 126 4.74 8.39 0.13
N LYS A 127 5.65 7.53 0.60
CA LYS A 127 5.49 6.08 0.54
C LYS A 127 4.12 5.62 1.05
N VAL A 128 3.70 6.16 2.20
CA VAL A 128 2.38 5.84 2.79
C VAL A 128 1.22 6.22 1.87
N GLY A 129 1.33 7.34 1.13
CA GLY A 129 0.35 7.78 0.15
C GLY A 129 0.28 6.85 -1.07
N ILE A 130 1.44 6.43 -1.57
CA ILE A 130 1.53 5.45 -2.66
C ILE A 130 0.91 4.12 -2.21
N ILE A 131 1.20 3.67 -0.99
CA ILE A 131 0.59 2.48 -0.38
C ILE A 131 -0.94 2.60 -0.34
N SER A 132 -1.49 3.73 0.14
CA SER A 132 -2.94 3.95 0.17
C SER A 132 -3.57 3.84 -1.22
N VAL A 133 -2.94 4.41 -2.26
CA VAL A 133 -3.44 4.30 -3.64
C VAL A 133 -3.47 2.84 -4.08
N ILE A 134 -2.42 2.06 -3.79
CA ILE A 134 -2.38 0.63 -4.12
C ILE A 134 -3.51 -0.12 -3.41
N LYS A 135 -3.68 0.11 -2.10
CA LYS A 135 -4.76 -0.51 -1.30
C LYS A 135 -6.13 -0.23 -1.89
N VAL A 136 -6.45 1.02 -2.19
CA VAL A 136 -7.77 1.39 -2.75
C VAL A 136 -8.01 0.73 -4.10
N ILE A 137 -7.03 0.72 -5.02
CA ILE A 137 -7.20 0.00 -6.29
C ILE A 137 -7.44 -1.49 -6.01
N SER A 138 -6.71 -2.06 -5.04
CA SER A 138 -6.75 -3.48 -4.73
C SER A 138 -8.08 -3.93 -4.11
N GLU A 139 -8.73 -3.07 -3.32
CA GLU A 139 -10.03 -3.33 -2.70
C GLU A 139 -11.19 -3.46 -3.70
N HIS A 140 -11.03 -2.91 -4.90
CA HIS A 140 -12.08 -2.93 -5.94
C HIS A 140 -11.90 -4.07 -6.95
N TYR A 141 -10.94 -4.97 -6.73
CA TYR A 141 -10.87 -6.21 -7.51
C TYR A 141 -11.96 -7.19 -7.09
N ILE A 142 -12.71 -7.67 -8.08
CA ILE A 142 -13.65 -8.78 -7.97
C ILE A 142 -13.03 -9.97 -8.71
N LEU A 143 -13.07 -11.16 -8.12
CA LEU A 143 -12.69 -12.40 -8.81
C LEU A 143 -13.91 -12.96 -9.54
N SER A 144 -13.77 -13.16 -10.85
CA SER A 144 -14.78 -13.86 -11.66
C SER A 144 -14.86 -15.34 -11.26
N GLU A 145 -15.89 -16.03 -11.76
CA GLU A 145 -16.03 -17.49 -11.60
C GLU A 145 -14.83 -18.26 -12.16
N ASP A 146 -14.10 -17.67 -13.12
CA ASP A 146 -12.90 -18.24 -13.75
C ASP A 146 -11.59 -17.91 -12.99
N ASN A 147 -11.69 -17.37 -11.77
CA ASN A 147 -10.56 -16.84 -11.00
C ASN A 147 -9.77 -15.72 -11.69
N GLU A 148 -10.42 -14.93 -12.56
CA GLU A 148 -9.82 -13.73 -13.13
C GLU A 148 -10.17 -12.49 -12.30
N PHE A 149 -9.16 -11.64 -12.07
CA PHE A 149 -9.35 -10.35 -11.40
C PHE A 149 -9.98 -9.32 -12.34
N ILE A 150 -11.24 -8.96 -12.06
CA ILE A 150 -11.99 -7.91 -12.74
C ILE A 150 -11.92 -6.64 -11.90
N LEU A 151 -11.54 -5.54 -12.53
CA LEU A 151 -11.59 -4.21 -11.92
C LEU A 151 -12.64 -3.38 -12.65
N ASP A 152 -13.61 -2.85 -11.89
CA ASP A 152 -14.70 -2.02 -12.39
C ASP A 152 -14.20 -0.62 -12.80
N ASP A 153 -14.78 -0.07 -13.86
CA ASP A 153 -14.45 1.25 -14.39
C ASP A 153 -14.78 2.37 -13.38
N GLN A 154 -15.75 2.16 -12.47
CA GLN A 154 -16.04 3.10 -11.38
C GLN A 154 -14.88 3.24 -10.38
N THR A 155 -13.99 2.25 -10.29
CA THR A 155 -12.80 2.30 -9.42
C THR A 155 -11.93 3.51 -9.75
N GLU A 156 -11.78 3.81 -11.04
CA GLU A 156 -11.00 4.97 -11.49
C GLU A 156 -11.65 6.27 -11.02
N GLU A 157 -12.97 6.41 -11.20
CA GLU A 157 -13.72 7.59 -10.76
C GLU A 157 -13.70 7.77 -9.25
N ASN A 158 -13.83 6.67 -8.48
CA ASN A 158 -13.77 6.68 -7.02
C ASN A 158 -12.40 7.12 -6.50
N LEU A 159 -11.32 6.68 -7.16
CA LEU A 159 -9.95 7.08 -6.81
C LEU A 159 -9.69 8.55 -7.12
N LEU A 160 -10.04 8.99 -8.33
CA LEU A 160 -9.81 10.37 -8.77
C LEU A 160 -10.71 11.37 -8.03
N GLY A 161 -11.89 10.94 -7.59
CA GLY A 161 -12.83 11.73 -6.78
C GLY A 161 -12.56 11.67 -5.27
N ASN A 162 -11.57 10.90 -4.81
CA ASN A 162 -11.30 10.72 -3.38
C ASN A 162 -10.73 12.02 -2.76
N LYS A 163 -11.53 12.69 -1.93
CA LYS A 163 -11.17 13.97 -1.29
C LYS A 163 -9.93 13.88 -0.41
N GLU A 164 -9.74 12.78 0.31
CA GLU A 164 -8.57 12.59 1.17
C GLU A 164 -7.29 12.46 0.33
N LEU A 165 -7.31 11.66 -0.73
CA LEU A 165 -6.18 11.56 -1.66
C LEU A 165 -5.89 12.88 -2.38
N LEU A 166 -6.93 13.62 -2.77
CA LEU A 166 -6.76 14.93 -3.42
C LEU A 166 -6.16 15.98 -2.46
N THR A 167 -6.60 15.97 -1.20
CA THR A 167 -6.21 16.99 -0.21
C THR A 167 -4.89 16.65 0.48
N TYR A 168 -4.72 15.40 0.89
CA TYR A 168 -3.61 14.95 1.75
C TYR A 168 -2.62 14.02 1.05
N ARG A 169 -2.94 13.56 -0.17
CA ARG A 169 -2.13 12.56 -0.89
C ARG A 169 -1.96 11.26 -0.10
N TYR A 170 -2.88 10.97 0.81
CA TYR A 170 -2.89 9.84 1.74
C TYR A 170 -4.31 9.64 2.28
N ILE A 171 -4.68 8.39 2.64
CA ILE A 171 -5.97 8.06 3.26
C ILE A 171 -5.72 7.65 4.70
N ILE A 172 -6.45 8.25 5.64
CA ILE A 172 -6.32 7.88 7.05
C ILE A 172 -7.23 6.68 7.34
N GLU A 173 -6.61 5.52 7.53
CA GLU A 173 -7.28 4.27 7.87
C GLU A 173 -7.80 4.28 9.31
N ASP A 174 -8.83 3.47 9.60
CA ASP A 174 -9.50 3.47 10.90
C ASP A 174 -8.60 2.94 12.03
N ASP A 175 -7.70 1.99 11.73
CA ASP A 175 -6.70 1.49 12.68
C ASP A 175 -5.62 2.55 12.98
N GLU A 176 -5.21 3.32 11.98
CA GLU A 176 -4.31 4.45 12.17
C GLU A 176 -4.98 5.54 13.03
N LEU A 177 -6.26 5.82 12.82
CA LEU A 177 -7.04 6.69 13.69
C LEU A 177 -7.03 6.17 15.12
N ASP A 178 -7.31 4.89 15.35
CA ASP A 178 -7.29 4.28 16.69
C ASP A 178 -5.91 4.42 17.35
N ILE A 179 -4.81 4.21 16.62
CA ILE A 179 -3.44 4.38 17.13
C ILE A 179 -3.16 5.85 17.46
N ARG A 180 -3.52 6.78 16.58
CA ARG A 180 -3.32 8.23 16.79
C ARG A 180 -4.12 8.70 18.00
N PHE A 181 -5.34 8.19 18.19
CA PHE A 181 -6.15 8.48 19.36
C PHE A 181 -5.58 7.90 20.64
N ALA A 182 -5.12 6.65 20.65
CA ALA A 182 -4.47 6.07 21.82
C ALA A 182 -3.23 6.87 22.25
N ARG A 183 -2.44 7.38 21.28
CA ARG A 183 -1.32 8.29 21.56
C ARG A 183 -1.76 9.64 22.10
N PHE A 184 -2.85 10.20 21.56
CA PHE A 184 -3.42 11.44 22.04
C PHE A 184 -4.00 11.31 23.45
N GLU A 185 -4.70 10.21 23.76
CA GLU A 185 -5.18 9.90 25.12
C GLU A 185 -4.00 9.82 26.10
N LYS A 186 -2.94 9.08 25.74
CA LYS A 186 -1.74 8.98 26.57
C LYS A 186 -1.07 10.35 26.79
N TRP A 187 -0.95 11.15 25.74
CA TRP A 187 -0.41 12.51 25.83
C TRP A 187 -1.28 13.42 26.71
N LEU A 188 -2.61 13.31 26.65
CA LEU A 188 -3.52 14.03 27.54
C LEU A 188 -3.35 13.60 28.99
N GLU A 189 -3.25 12.29 29.26
CA GLU A 189 -2.97 11.77 30.61
C GLU A 189 -1.62 12.27 31.16
N GLU A 190 -0.64 12.53 30.29
CA GLU A 190 0.69 13.05 30.64
C GLU A 190 0.69 14.58 30.89
N ILE A 191 -0.17 15.35 30.23
CA ILE A 191 -0.12 16.84 30.26
C ILE A 191 -1.25 17.47 31.07
N GLU A 192 -2.45 16.89 31.12
CA GLU A 192 -3.59 17.49 31.81
C GLU A 192 -4.42 16.48 32.61
N SER A 193 -4.75 16.85 33.84
CA SER A 193 -5.65 16.14 34.76
C SER A 193 -7.14 16.20 34.30
N VAL A 194 -7.39 16.12 32.99
CA VAL A 194 -8.72 16.27 32.37
C VAL A 194 -9.24 14.92 31.90
N THR A 195 -10.29 14.44 32.57
CA THR A 195 -10.97 13.19 32.22
C THR A 195 -12.03 13.44 31.14
N ILE A 196 -11.80 12.95 29.91
CA ILE A 196 -12.81 13.00 28.84
C ILE A 196 -13.96 12.03 29.19
N LYS A 197 -15.13 12.59 29.54
CA LYS A 197 -16.31 11.84 30.02
C LYS A 197 -17.10 11.11 28.94
N ASN A 198 -16.89 11.38 27.65
CA ASN A 198 -17.63 10.76 26.56
C ASN A 198 -16.68 10.24 25.48
N LYS A 199 -16.43 8.93 25.51
CA LYS A 199 -15.44 8.20 24.69
C LYS A 199 -16.09 7.32 23.61
N GLY A 200 -17.21 7.77 23.05
CA GLY A 200 -18.03 6.97 22.14
C GLY A 200 -17.65 7.15 20.65
N TYR A 201 -17.86 6.09 19.86
CA TYR A 201 -17.60 6.02 18.40
C TYR A 201 -18.22 7.18 17.59
N GLY A 202 -19.32 7.79 18.07
CA GLY A 202 -19.93 8.97 17.45
C GLY A 202 -19.05 10.23 17.48
N ILE A 203 -18.23 10.40 18.52
CA ILE A 203 -17.24 11.50 18.60
C ILE A 203 -16.05 11.18 17.68
N MET A 204 -15.64 9.91 17.58
CA MET A 204 -14.58 9.45 16.67
C MET A 204 -14.91 9.77 15.21
N ARG A 205 -16.16 9.55 14.77
CA ARG A 205 -16.62 9.92 13.42
C ARG A 205 -16.67 11.43 13.17
N ASN A 206 -16.98 12.21 14.21
CA ASN A 206 -17.00 13.67 14.10
C ASN A 206 -15.60 14.27 14.05
N LEU A 207 -14.60 13.70 14.73
CA LEU A 207 -13.21 14.16 14.64
C LEU A 207 -12.59 13.92 13.27
N LYS A 208 -12.96 12.81 12.60
CA LYS A 208 -12.62 12.56 11.19
C LYS A 208 -13.11 13.70 10.28
N LYS A 209 -14.21 14.41 10.63
CA LYS A 209 -14.71 15.60 9.92
C LYS A 209 -13.99 16.92 10.24
N TYR A 210 -13.21 16.99 11.31
CA TYR A 210 -12.53 18.23 11.75
C TYR A 210 -11.02 18.21 11.48
N TYR A 211 -10.44 17.03 11.25
CA TYR A 211 -9.03 16.84 10.90
C TYR A 211 -8.81 16.47 9.40
N ILE A 212 -9.91 16.30 8.64
CA ILE A 212 -10.01 16.20 7.17
C ILE A 212 -10.74 17.47 6.69
#